data_AF-A0A7L9BGR8-F1
#
_entry.id   AF-A0A7L9BGR8-F1
#
_cell.length_a   1.000
_cell.length_b   1.000
_cell.length_c   1.000
_cell.angle_alpha   90.00
_cell.angle_beta   90.00
_cell.angle_gamma   90.00
#
_symmetry.space_group_name_H-M   'P 1'
#
loop_
_entity.id
_entity.type
_entity.pdbx_description
1 polymer ?
#
loop_
_entity_poly.entity_id
_entity_poly.type
_entity_poly.pdbx_seq_one_letter_code
_entity_poly.pdbx_strand_id
1 'polypeptide(L)'
;MDDSILYYIIIGAIYLIYNWLKAKKQPDQSPTDYEPPTGRSAPSQPQSKPRPLTFEELLKEITEAKQPVNEPVAEYKRTEPVTQEYVDYDDEVADEEELVEQETERAYDFKKESTYKQFEEAKQQAFYRKSLEETTRLEDVKMDFGRFKEFNKADQRNLLEEYTRDLRDPEGFKKALILSEILNRKHF
;
A
#
# COMPACT_ATOMS: atom_id res chain seq x y z
N MET A 1 -1.98 39.93 37.70
CA MET A 1 -2.36 38.60 38.21
C MET A 1 -1.07 37.85 38.36
N ASP A 2 -0.80 37.32 39.55
CA ASP A 2 0.50 36.76 39.87
C ASP A 2 0.76 35.52 39.01
N ASP A 3 1.93 35.44 38.38
CA ASP A 3 2.30 34.32 37.49
C ASP A 3 2.14 32.97 38.19
N SER A 4 2.34 32.93 39.50
CA SER A 4 2.10 31.76 40.34
C SER A 4 0.64 31.27 40.28
N ILE A 5 -0.34 32.19 40.30
CA ILE A 5 -1.77 31.84 40.18
C ILE A 5 -2.06 31.29 38.79
N LEU A 6 -1.45 31.85 37.74
CA LEU A 6 -1.59 31.33 36.38
C LEU A 6 -1.02 29.90 36.26
N TYR A 7 0.13 29.62 36.86
CA TYR A 7 0.71 28.27 36.91
C TYR A 7 -0.22 27.27 37.61
N TYR A 8 -0.82 27.64 38.74
CA TYR A 8 -1.76 26.75 39.44
C TYR A 8 -3.04 26.46 38.63
N ILE A 9 -3.54 27.45 37.88
CA ILE A 9 -4.69 27.25 36.98
C ILE A 9 -4.33 26.29 35.84
N ILE A 10 -3.14 26.43 35.25
CA ILE A 10 -2.66 25.56 34.16
C ILE A 10 -2.47 24.11 34.66
N ILE A 11 -1.84 23.93 35.82
CA ILE A 11 -1.62 22.61 36.41
C ILE A 11 -2.96 21.95 36.76
N GLY A 12 -3.91 22.70 37.31
CA GLY A 12 -5.26 22.23 37.59
C GLY A 12 -6.00 21.78 36.34
N ALA A 13 -5.89 22.53 35.24
CA ALA A 13 -6.50 22.18 33.96
C ALA A 13 -5.88 20.90 33.35
N ILE A 14 -4.54 20.79 33.35
CA ILE A 14 -3.83 19.60 32.87
C ILE A 14 -4.22 18.35 33.69
N TYR A 15 -4.30 18.49 35.02
CA TYR A 15 -4.68 17.41 35.91
C TYR A 15 -6.11 16.91 35.63
N LEU A 16 -7.04 17.82 35.35
CA LEU A 16 -8.43 17.51 35.06
C LEU A 16 -8.57 16.76 33.71
N ILE A 17 -7.82 17.20 32.70
CA ILE A 17 -7.75 16.53 31.39
C ILE A 17 -7.13 15.13 31.52
N TYR A 18 -6.02 15.01 32.25
CA TYR A 18 -5.35 13.74 32.48
C TYR A 18 -6.26 12.71 33.17
N ASN A 19 -7.00 13.14 34.20
CA ASN A 19 -7.93 12.27 34.93
C ASN A 19 -9.08 11.79 34.03
N TRP A 20 -9.59 12.66 33.15
CA TRP A 20 -10.68 12.30 32.23
C TRP A 20 -10.23 11.34 31.10
N LEU A 21 -8.99 11.47 30.61
CA LEU A 21 -8.44 10.52 29.64
C LEU A 21 -8.13 9.16 30.27
N LYS A 22 -7.66 9.13 31.52
CA LYS A 22 -7.37 7.87 32.23
C LYS A 22 -8.64 7.08 32.56
N ALA A 23 -9.75 7.77 32.87
CA ALA A 23 -11.04 7.15 33.13
C ALA A 23 -11.65 6.45 31.88
N LYS A 24 -11.21 6.79 30.66
CA LYS A 24 -11.68 6.16 29.41
C LYS A 24 -10.86 4.93 28.98
N LYS A 25 -9.82 4.55 29.73
CA LYS A 25 -9.03 3.36 29.43
C LYS A 25 -9.03 2.44 30.66
N GLN A 26 -10.02 1.56 30.72
CA GLN A 26 -9.85 0.27 31.37
C GLN A 26 -9.89 -0.86 30.35
N PRO A 27 -9.18 -1.97 30.64
CA PRO A 27 -8.80 -2.98 29.67
C PRO A 27 -9.80 -4.13 29.67
N ASP A 28 -10.11 -4.68 28.50
CA ASP A 28 -10.53 -6.07 28.33
C ASP A 28 -10.26 -6.45 26.86
N GLN A 29 -9.43 -7.46 26.57
CA GLN A 29 -9.82 -8.88 26.41
C GLN A 29 -10.94 -9.03 25.36
N SER A 30 -10.95 -9.88 24.34
CA SER A 30 -10.14 -10.99 23.80
C SER A 30 -10.80 -11.34 22.42
N PRO A 31 -10.23 -12.21 21.55
CA PRO A 31 -10.65 -12.30 20.14
C PRO A 31 -11.97 -13.07 20.00
N THR A 32 -12.92 -12.51 19.24
CA THR A 32 -14.19 -13.19 18.93
C THR A 32 -14.05 -13.95 17.61
N ASP A 33 -14.11 -15.28 17.70
CA ASP A 33 -14.35 -16.20 16.59
C ASP A 33 -15.64 -15.81 15.85
N TYR A 34 -15.56 -15.64 14.53
CA TYR A 34 -16.70 -15.37 13.68
C TYR A 34 -17.23 -16.66 13.07
N GLU A 35 -18.44 -17.05 13.47
CA GLU A 35 -19.29 -18.01 12.75
C GLU A 35 -20.27 -17.21 11.85
N PRO A 36 -20.41 -17.52 10.55
CA PRO A 36 -21.30 -16.76 9.68
C PRO A 36 -22.77 -17.25 9.77
N PRO A 37 -23.76 -16.34 9.87
CA PRO A 37 -25.16 -16.71 9.93
C PRO A 37 -25.74 -17.07 8.56
N THR A 38 -26.53 -18.14 8.54
CA THR A 38 -27.34 -18.60 7.41
C THR A 38 -28.64 -17.81 7.29
N GLY A 39 -28.96 -17.39 6.06
CA GLY A 39 -30.34 -17.30 5.55
C GLY A 39 -31.06 -15.95 5.61
N ARG A 40 -31.32 -15.35 4.43
CA ARG A 40 -32.64 -14.85 4.01
C ARG A 40 -32.66 -14.51 2.51
N SER A 41 -33.80 -14.79 1.88
CA SER A 41 -33.97 -14.98 0.43
C SER A 41 -34.56 -13.76 -0.31
N ALA A 42 -34.11 -13.60 -1.58
CA ALA A 42 -34.70 -12.97 -2.79
C ALA A 42 -34.91 -11.43 -2.87
N PRO A 43 -34.96 -10.79 -4.08
CA PRO A 43 -34.89 -11.34 -5.45
C PRO A 43 -33.85 -10.70 -6.43
N SER A 44 -33.37 -11.56 -7.34
CA SER A 44 -32.96 -11.37 -8.75
C SER A 44 -32.39 -10.02 -9.27
N GLN A 45 -31.06 -9.94 -9.35
CA GLN A 45 -30.35 -9.31 -10.49
C GLN A 45 -29.13 -10.19 -10.85
N PRO A 46 -28.85 -10.46 -12.14
CA PRO A 46 -27.73 -11.30 -12.54
C PRO A 46 -26.45 -10.44 -12.54
N GLN A 47 -25.88 -10.22 -11.37
CA GLN A 47 -24.46 -9.92 -11.26
C GLN A 47 -23.81 -11.18 -10.72
N SER A 48 -22.99 -11.80 -11.57
CA SER A 48 -22.17 -12.96 -11.26
C SER A 48 -21.23 -12.62 -10.11
N LYS A 49 -21.71 -12.80 -8.88
CA LYS A 49 -20.84 -12.98 -7.73
C LYS A 49 -20.01 -14.23 -8.03
N PRO A 50 -18.67 -14.18 -7.94
CA PRO A 50 -17.88 -15.39 -8.08
C PRO A 50 -18.38 -16.36 -7.01
N ARG A 51 -18.85 -17.52 -7.45
CA ARG A 51 -19.23 -18.59 -6.52
C ARG A 51 -17.98 -18.90 -5.70
N PRO A 52 -18.07 -19.03 -4.37
CA PRO A 52 -16.93 -19.48 -3.60
C PRO A 52 -16.62 -20.92 -4.04
N LEU A 53 -15.60 -21.07 -4.89
CA LEU A 53 -15.14 -22.37 -5.38
C LEU A 53 -14.57 -23.14 -4.18
N THR A 54 -15.00 -24.39 -4.04
CA THR A 54 -14.43 -25.26 -3.02
C THR A 54 -13.07 -25.77 -3.47
N PHE A 55 -12.23 -26.21 -2.54
CA PHE A 55 -10.87 -26.67 -2.84
C PHE A 55 -10.86 -27.85 -3.84
N GLU A 56 -11.86 -28.73 -3.80
CA GLU A 56 -12.00 -29.80 -4.78
C GLU A 56 -12.32 -29.26 -6.19
N GLU A 57 -13.11 -28.20 -6.30
CA GLU A 57 -13.45 -27.55 -7.56
C GLU A 57 -12.24 -26.83 -8.17
N LEU A 58 -11.43 -26.18 -7.33
CA LEU A 58 -10.13 -25.58 -7.72
C LEU A 58 -9.13 -26.64 -8.19
N LEU A 59 -9.02 -27.77 -7.48
CA LEU A 59 -8.15 -28.88 -7.91
C LEU A 59 -8.62 -29.52 -9.21
N LYS A 60 -9.94 -29.64 -9.40
CA LYS A 60 -10.51 -30.12 -10.66
C LYS A 60 -10.20 -29.17 -11.81
N GLU A 61 -10.35 -27.87 -11.62
CA GLU A 61 -10.05 -26.86 -12.65
C GLU A 61 -8.57 -26.86 -13.05
N ILE A 62 -7.66 -26.94 -12.08
CA ILE A 62 -6.21 -27.03 -12.33
C ILE A 62 -5.83 -28.33 -13.07
N THR A 63 -6.51 -29.44 -12.77
CA THR A 63 -6.23 -30.74 -13.43
C THR A 63 -6.86 -30.84 -14.81
N GLU A 64 -8.04 -30.25 -15.04
CA GLU A 64 -8.66 -30.12 -16.37
C GLU A 64 -7.85 -29.17 -17.27
N ALA A 65 -7.35 -28.04 -16.75
CA ALA A 65 -6.52 -27.10 -17.50
C ALA A 65 -5.15 -27.66 -17.91
N LYS A 66 -4.73 -28.78 -17.30
CA LYS A 66 -3.45 -29.45 -17.60
C LYS A 66 -3.60 -30.59 -18.61
N GLN A 67 -4.82 -30.89 -19.09
CA GLN A 67 -4.98 -31.83 -20.19
C GLN A 67 -4.47 -31.17 -21.48
N PRO A 68 -3.56 -31.83 -22.23
CA PRO A 68 -3.12 -31.31 -23.52
C PRO A 68 -4.33 -31.30 -24.45
N VAL A 69 -4.77 -30.09 -24.80
CA VAL A 69 -5.78 -29.89 -25.84
C VAL A 69 -5.19 -30.47 -27.13
N ASN A 70 -5.72 -31.60 -27.58
CA ASN A 70 -5.52 -32.07 -28.95
C ASN A 70 -6.37 -31.17 -29.85
N GLU A 71 -5.85 -29.98 -30.15
CA GLU A 71 -6.41 -29.13 -31.19
C GLU A 71 -6.22 -29.82 -32.56
N PRO A 72 -7.22 -29.85 -33.44
CA PRO A 72 -6.99 -30.22 -34.83
C PRO A 72 -6.06 -29.17 -35.44
N VAL A 73 -4.86 -29.61 -35.79
CA VAL A 73 -3.83 -28.81 -36.45
C VAL A 73 -4.47 -28.12 -37.67
N ALA A 74 -4.65 -26.80 -37.57
CA ALA A 74 -4.99 -26.00 -38.74
C ALA A 74 -3.88 -26.24 -39.78
N GLU A 75 -4.27 -26.63 -40.99
CA GLU A 75 -3.35 -26.82 -42.10
C GLU A 75 -2.81 -25.45 -42.52
N TYR A 76 -1.71 -25.04 -41.88
CA TYR A 76 -0.98 -23.84 -42.24
C TYR A 76 -0.50 -24.01 -43.68
N LYS A 77 -0.95 -23.14 -44.59
CA LYS A 77 -0.31 -22.98 -45.90
C LYS A 77 1.17 -22.72 -45.65
N ARG A 78 1.99 -23.70 -46.04
CA ARG A 78 3.45 -23.63 -46.00
C ARG A 78 3.92 -22.42 -46.81
N THR A 79 4.18 -21.30 -46.15
CA THR A 79 4.98 -20.24 -46.73
C THR A 79 6.38 -20.79 -46.93
N GLU A 80 6.96 -20.52 -48.10
CA GLU A 80 8.33 -20.89 -48.43
C GLU A 80 9.29 -20.44 -47.31
N PRO A 81 10.32 -21.23 -46.96
CA PRO A 81 11.23 -20.86 -45.90
C PRO A 81 11.96 -19.58 -46.32
N VAL A 82 11.66 -18.48 -45.63
CA VAL A 82 12.51 -17.29 -45.67
C VAL A 82 13.86 -17.73 -45.11
N THR A 83 14.88 -17.73 -45.95
CA THR A 83 16.27 -17.87 -45.54
C THR A 83 16.55 -16.75 -44.55
N GLN A 84 16.55 -17.08 -43.27
CA GLN A 84 17.05 -16.17 -42.24
C GLN A 84 18.56 -16.15 -42.42
N GLU A 85 19.11 -14.98 -42.72
CA GLU A 85 20.54 -14.73 -42.66
C GLU A 85 20.95 -14.94 -41.20
N TYR A 86 21.71 -16.01 -40.94
CA TYR A 86 22.27 -16.25 -39.62
C TYR A 86 23.30 -15.15 -39.37
N VAL A 87 22.98 -14.25 -38.45
CA VAL A 87 23.96 -13.30 -37.91
C VAL A 87 24.78 -14.08 -36.89
N ASP A 88 26.03 -14.35 -37.25
CA ASP A 88 27.01 -14.94 -36.35
C ASP A 88 27.56 -13.82 -35.45
N TYR A 89 27.32 -13.94 -34.15
CA TYR A 89 27.76 -12.95 -33.16
C TYR A 89 29.06 -13.37 -32.47
N ASP A 90 29.60 -14.56 -32.75
CA ASP A 90 30.84 -15.04 -32.12
C ASP A 90 32.06 -14.25 -32.64
N ASP A 91 32.00 -13.70 -33.85
CA ASP A 91 33.11 -12.94 -34.46
C ASP A 91 33.25 -11.49 -33.93
N GLU A 92 32.24 -10.95 -33.22
CA GLU A 92 32.25 -9.56 -32.71
C GLU A 92 32.65 -9.47 -31.22
N VAL A 93 32.83 -10.60 -30.54
CA VAL A 93 33.24 -10.64 -29.13
C VAL A 93 34.76 -10.65 -29.07
N ALA A 94 35.36 -9.57 -28.56
CA ALA A 94 36.81 -9.49 -28.36
C ALA A 94 37.30 -10.61 -27.44
N ASP A 95 38.44 -11.21 -27.78
CA ASP A 95 39.06 -12.28 -27.01
C ASP A 95 39.33 -11.83 -25.56
N GLU A 96 38.99 -12.68 -24.59
CA GLU A 96 39.14 -12.37 -23.16
C GLU A 96 40.59 -11.97 -22.80
N GLU A 97 41.57 -12.53 -23.51
CA GLU A 97 43.00 -12.21 -23.33
C GLU A 97 43.35 -10.79 -23.81
N GLU A 98 42.77 -10.35 -24.95
CA GLU A 98 42.97 -8.99 -25.48
C GLU A 98 42.35 -7.93 -24.56
N LEU A 99 41.22 -8.24 -23.93
CA LEU A 99 40.59 -7.37 -22.94
C LEU A 99 41.45 -7.19 -21.69
N VAL A 100 42.08 -8.27 -21.19
CA VAL A 100 42.97 -8.21 -20.02
C VAL A 100 44.24 -7.42 -20.31
N GLU A 101 44.86 -7.60 -21.48
CA GLU A 101 46.02 -6.80 -21.87
C GLU A 101 45.65 -5.31 -21.98
N GLN A 102 44.52 -4.98 -22.59
CA GLN A 102 44.03 -3.60 -22.68
C GLN A 102 43.72 -2.99 -21.30
N GLU A 103 43.22 -3.76 -20.34
CA GLU A 103 42.99 -3.30 -18.97
C GLU A 103 44.27 -3.10 -18.17
N THR A 104 45.28 -3.96 -18.38
CA THR A 104 46.58 -3.84 -17.70
C THR A 104 47.43 -2.68 -18.23
N GLU A 105 47.33 -2.34 -19.52
CA GLU A 105 47.94 -1.12 -20.07
C GLU A 105 47.27 0.16 -19.55
N ARG A 106 45.98 0.09 -19.23
CA ARG A 106 45.22 1.17 -18.56
C ARG A 106 45.41 1.17 -17.05
N ALA A 107 46.18 0.24 -16.48
CA ALA A 107 46.42 0.20 -15.04
C ALA A 107 47.06 1.51 -14.58
N TYR A 108 46.33 2.22 -13.71
CA TYR A 108 46.75 3.49 -13.15
C TYR A 108 48.09 3.33 -12.43
N ASP A 109 49.13 3.97 -12.95
CA ASP A 109 50.41 4.05 -12.25
C ASP A 109 50.24 4.99 -11.05
N PHE A 110 50.05 4.40 -9.87
CA PHE A 110 49.86 5.10 -8.60
C PHE A 110 51.07 5.94 -8.17
N LYS A 111 52.22 5.80 -8.84
CA LYS A 111 53.42 6.63 -8.60
C LYS A 111 53.40 7.94 -9.38
N LYS A 112 52.50 8.10 -10.35
CA LYS A 112 52.35 9.35 -11.12
C LYS A 112 51.55 10.36 -10.31
N GLU A 113 52.11 11.57 -10.18
CA GLU A 113 51.50 12.68 -9.45
C GLU A 113 50.11 13.06 -10.00
N SER A 114 49.87 12.88 -11.30
CA SER A 114 48.56 13.12 -11.94
C SER A 114 47.48 12.16 -11.44
N THR A 115 47.80 10.89 -11.28
CA THR A 115 46.87 9.86 -10.75
C THR A 115 46.52 10.17 -9.31
N TYR A 116 47.52 10.59 -8.52
CA TYR A 116 47.32 10.97 -7.13
C TYR A 116 46.43 12.21 -6.98
N LYS A 117 46.65 13.23 -7.80
CA LYS A 117 45.80 14.44 -7.83
C LYS A 117 44.35 14.12 -8.17
N GLN A 118 44.13 13.28 -9.19
CA GLN A 118 42.78 12.84 -9.55
C GLN A 118 42.10 12.06 -8.42
N PHE A 119 42.85 11.19 -7.74
CA PHE A 119 42.34 10.47 -6.58
C PHE A 119 41.96 11.40 -5.43
N GLU A 120 42.81 12.37 -5.09
CA GLU A 120 42.50 13.35 -4.05
C GLU A 120 41.31 14.24 -4.40
N GLU A 121 41.21 14.67 -5.67
CA GLU A 121 40.09 15.46 -6.17
C GLU A 121 38.78 14.65 -6.10
N ALA A 122 38.77 13.42 -6.60
CA ALA A 122 37.62 12.53 -6.55
C ALA A 122 37.20 12.24 -5.10
N LYS A 123 38.17 12.05 -4.20
CA LYS A 123 37.92 11.89 -2.76
C LYS A 123 37.21 13.12 -2.20
N GLN A 124 37.71 14.32 -2.46
CA GLN A 124 37.08 15.56 -2.00
C GLN A 124 35.66 15.70 -2.56
N GLN A 125 35.46 15.48 -3.85
CA GLN A 125 34.14 15.51 -4.48
C GLN A 125 33.17 14.50 -3.85
N ALA A 126 33.65 13.30 -3.51
CA ALA A 126 32.85 12.28 -2.85
C ALA A 126 32.48 12.59 -1.38
N PHE A 127 33.25 13.45 -0.71
CA PHE A 127 32.92 13.96 0.63
C PHE A 127 31.95 15.15 0.58
N TYR A 128 32.04 16.01 -0.44
CA TYR A 128 31.17 17.19 -0.59
C TYR A 128 29.86 16.91 -1.34
N ARG A 129 29.72 15.75 -1.99
CA ARG A 129 28.44 15.34 -2.57
C ARG A 129 27.42 15.13 -1.46
N LYS A 130 26.19 15.61 -1.70
CA LYS A 130 25.04 15.34 -0.83
C LYS A 130 24.83 13.83 -0.75
N SER A 131 24.53 13.34 0.46
CA SER A 131 24.16 11.94 0.63
C SER A 131 22.89 11.65 -0.18
N LEU A 132 22.72 10.39 -0.61
CA LEU A 132 21.51 9.98 -1.32
C LEU A 132 20.26 10.37 -0.51
N GLU A 133 20.32 10.17 0.81
CA GLU A 133 19.29 10.55 1.78
C GLU A 133 18.96 12.06 1.75
N GLU A 134 19.95 12.93 1.60
CA GLU A 134 19.73 14.38 1.49
C GLU A 134 19.12 14.79 0.14
N THR A 135 19.40 14.02 -0.93
CA THR A 135 18.81 14.23 -2.26
C THR A 135 17.41 13.63 -2.40
N THR A 136 17.12 12.54 -1.71
CA THR A 136 15.79 11.90 -1.67
C THR A 136 14.98 12.48 -0.52
N ARG A 137 14.57 13.73 -0.66
CA ARG A 137 13.60 14.36 0.24
C ARG A 137 12.25 13.66 0.09
N LEU A 138 11.96 12.74 1.01
CA LEU A 138 10.72 11.97 1.03
C LEU A 138 9.51 12.86 1.39
N GLU A 139 9.74 14.11 1.81
CA GLU A 139 8.71 15.07 2.20
C GLU A 139 7.81 15.49 1.03
N ASP A 140 8.33 15.48 -0.21
CA ASP A 140 7.59 15.87 -1.43
C ASP A 140 7.05 14.69 -2.23
N VAL A 141 7.20 13.46 -1.73
CA VAL A 141 6.66 12.28 -2.41
C VAL A 141 5.17 12.20 -2.13
N LYS A 142 4.37 12.57 -3.13
CA LYS A 142 2.91 12.38 -3.12
C LYS A 142 2.59 10.89 -3.16
N MET A 143 2.36 10.29 -1.98
CA MET A 143 1.99 8.87 -1.79
C MET A 143 0.57 8.52 -2.29
N ASP A 144 -0.05 9.35 -3.11
CA ASP A 144 -1.37 9.09 -3.69
C ASP A 144 -1.23 8.11 -4.86
N PHE A 145 -1.03 6.84 -4.56
CA PHE A 145 -1.22 5.80 -5.57
C PHE A 145 -2.71 5.82 -5.93
N GLY A 146 -3.02 6.16 -7.19
CA GLY A 146 -4.38 6.34 -7.69
C GLY A 146 -5.32 5.13 -7.53
N ARG A 147 -4.79 3.99 -7.06
CA ARG A 147 -5.51 2.76 -6.72
C ARG A 147 -6.18 2.81 -5.33
N PHE A 148 -5.86 3.78 -4.46
CA PHE A 148 -6.45 3.88 -3.11
C PHE A 148 -7.49 5.00 -2.95
N LYS A 149 -7.99 5.58 -4.04
CA LYS A 149 -9.01 6.64 -3.98
C LYS A 149 -10.30 6.21 -3.25
N GLU A 150 -10.60 4.92 -3.23
CA GLU A 150 -11.76 4.35 -2.52
C GLU A 150 -11.57 4.26 -1.00
N PHE A 151 -10.33 4.30 -0.51
CA PHE A 151 -9.99 4.22 0.92
C PHE A 151 -9.76 5.60 1.55
N ASN A 152 -9.51 6.63 0.74
CA ASN A 152 -9.57 8.02 1.16
C ASN A 152 -11.05 8.42 1.36
N LYS A 153 -11.70 7.80 2.35
CA LYS A 153 -13.04 8.20 2.76
C LYS A 153 -12.95 9.61 3.32
N ALA A 154 -13.58 10.51 2.58
CA ALA A 154 -13.82 11.89 2.93
C ALA A 154 -14.20 12.04 4.41
N ASP A 155 -13.66 13.11 4.99
CA ASP A 155 -13.94 13.72 6.29
C ASP A 155 -14.91 12.97 7.20
N GLN A 156 -14.43 12.66 8.41
CA GLN A 156 -15.25 12.15 9.50
C GLN A 156 -16.56 12.95 9.55
N ARG A 157 -17.68 12.29 9.22
CA ARG A 157 -19.00 12.93 9.25
C ARG A 157 -19.18 13.54 10.63
N ASN A 158 -19.47 14.83 10.69
CA ASN A 158 -19.79 15.51 11.94
C ASN A 158 -21.15 14.99 12.44
N LEU A 159 -21.13 13.88 13.18
CA LEU A 159 -22.32 13.21 13.71
C LEU A 159 -23.20 14.19 14.49
N LEU A 160 -22.60 15.11 15.24
CA LEU A 160 -23.33 16.12 16.00
C LEU A 160 -24.11 17.07 15.07
N GLU A 161 -23.53 17.47 13.95
CA GLU A 161 -24.22 18.32 12.98
C GLU A 161 -25.37 17.57 12.31
N GLU A 162 -25.15 16.30 11.95
CA GLU A 162 -26.18 15.41 11.40
C GLU A 162 -27.37 15.26 12.37
N TYR A 163 -27.11 14.95 13.64
CA TYR A 163 -28.17 14.85 14.66
C TYR A 163 -28.88 16.18 14.91
N THR A 164 -28.18 17.31 14.91
CA THR A 164 -28.84 18.63 15.09
C THR A 164 -29.72 19.01 13.91
N ARG A 165 -29.39 18.56 12.68
CA ARG A 165 -30.23 18.74 11.50
C ARG A 165 -31.46 17.83 11.57
N ASP A 166 -31.29 16.58 11.97
CA ASP A 166 -32.39 15.62 12.13
C ASP A 166 -33.39 16.05 13.22
N LEU A 167 -32.91 16.65 14.33
CA LEU A 167 -33.77 17.14 15.41
C LEU A 167 -34.56 18.41 15.06
N ARG A 168 -34.23 19.10 13.97
CA ARG A 168 -35.01 20.26 13.47
C ARG A 168 -36.23 19.82 12.65
N ASP A 169 -36.22 18.61 12.10
CA ASP A 169 -37.35 18.06 11.35
C ASP A 169 -38.35 17.42 12.33
N PRO A 170 -39.66 17.74 12.27
CA PRO A 170 -40.68 17.06 13.06
C PRO A 170 -40.67 15.53 12.92
N GLU A 171 -40.30 15.00 11.74
CA GLU A 171 -40.17 13.55 11.53
C GLU A 171 -38.92 12.97 12.20
N GLY A 172 -37.80 13.70 12.20
CA GLY A 172 -36.58 13.29 12.89
C GLY A 172 -36.73 13.32 14.41
N PHE A 173 -37.48 14.28 14.95
CA PHE A 173 -37.82 14.34 16.38
C PHE A 173 -38.62 13.11 16.85
N LYS A 174 -39.61 12.66 16.07
CA LYS A 174 -40.38 11.43 16.37
C LYS A 174 -39.48 10.19 16.38
N LYS A 175 -38.59 10.08 15.39
CA LYS A 175 -37.62 8.98 15.31
C LYS A 175 -36.68 8.98 16.52
N ALA A 176 -36.19 10.15 16.93
CA ALA A 176 -35.34 10.29 18.11
C ALA A 176 -36.06 9.87 19.40
N LEU A 177 -37.33 10.24 19.56
CA LEU A 177 -38.16 9.79 20.69
C LEU A 177 -38.32 8.26 20.70
N ILE A 178 -38.67 7.66 19.57
CA ILE A 178 -38.81 6.20 19.45
C ILE A 178 -37.48 5.50 19.74
N LEU A 179 -36.37 5.99 19.18
CA LEU A 179 -35.04 5.47 19.46
C LEU A 179 -34.67 5.58 20.94
N SER A 180 -35.01 6.71 21.57
CA SER A 180 -34.76 6.92 23.00
C SER A 180 -35.57 5.95 23.86
N GLU A 181 -36.81 5.65 23.46
CA GLU A 181 -37.66 4.67 24.13
C GLU A 181 -37.09 3.24 23.99
N ILE A 182 -36.62 2.88 22.80
CA ILE A 182 -36.02 1.56 22.52
C ILE A 182 -34.69 1.38 23.26
N LEU A 183 -33.87 2.44 23.36
CA LEU A 183 -32.58 2.38 24.06
C LEU A 183 -32.76 2.29 25.58
N ASN A 184 -33.83 2.88 26.12
CA ASN A 184 -34.07 2.90 27.55
C ASN A 184 -34.66 1.55 27.97
N ARG A 185 -33.77 0.60 28.29
CA ARG A 185 -34.07 -0.77 28.76
C ARG A 185 -35.02 -0.86 29.96
N LYS A 186 -35.45 0.26 30.55
CA LYS A 186 -36.40 0.31 31.66
C LYS A 186 -37.84 -0.09 31.26
N HIS A 187 -38.12 -0.14 29.96
CA HIS A 187 -39.39 -0.60 29.39
C HIS A 187 -39.33 -2.04 28.83
N PHE A 188 -38.26 -2.78 29.13
CA PHE A 188 -38.15 -4.23 28.93
C PHE A 188 -37.87 -4.94 30.26
#